data_AF-A0A2S8F0S0-F1
#
_entry.id   AF-A0A2S8F0S0-F1
#
_cell.length_a   1.000
_cell.length_b   1.000
_cell.length_c   1.000
_cell.angle_alpha   90.00
_cell.angle_beta   90.00
_cell.angle_gamma   90.00
#
_symmetry.space_group_name_H-M   'P 1'
#
loop_
_entity.id
_entity.type
_entity.pdbx_description
1 polymer ?
#
loop_
_entity_poly.entity_id
_entity_poly.type
_entity_poly.pdbx_seq_one_letter_code
_entity_poly.pdbx_strand_id
1 'polypeptide(L)'
;MSRTKRASLAKETVRIMEDGGYTLDDGRMIDIREHIVDSLARTDLVRPDEFGDLIAPECIKQATKFDVRNETTLTAAERLVVERKLDGVLCLNFASAKNPGGGFLGGSQAQEESLARSSALVKTLESKWEYYEVHRS
;
A
#
# COMPACT_ATOMS: atom_id res chain seq x y z
N MET A 1 14.79 -1.69 13.61
CA MET A 1 15.24 -0.43 12.96
C MET A 1 15.06 0.73 13.93
N SER A 2 15.92 1.75 13.93
CA SER A 2 15.70 2.96 14.76
C SER A 2 14.72 3.92 14.09
N ARG A 3 14.13 4.86 14.85
CA ARG A 3 13.21 5.89 14.31
C ARG A 3 13.86 6.71 13.19
N THR A 4 15.10 7.14 13.39
CA THR A 4 15.88 7.89 12.40
C THR A 4 16.10 7.09 11.12
N LYS A 5 16.43 5.80 11.24
CA LYS A 5 16.57 4.92 10.09
C LYS A 5 15.22 4.80 9.34
N ARG A 6 14.10 4.59 10.04
CA ARG A 6 12.76 4.53 9.41
C ARG A 6 12.40 5.82 8.67
N ALA A 7 12.70 6.98 9.25
CA ALA A 7 12.46 8.26 8.61
C ALA A 7 13.36 8.47 7.38
N SER A 8 14.62 8.00 7.42
CA SER A 8 15.50 8.02 6.26
C SER A 8 14.94 7.16 5.12
N LEU A 9 14.52 5.93 5.43
CA LEU A 9 13.92 5.03 4.46
C LEU A 9 12.64 5.64 3.87
N ALA A 10 11.78 6.24 4.69
CA ALA A 10 10.58 6.91 4.20
C ALA A 10 10.89 8.01 3.17
N LYS A 11 11.91 8.84 3.42
CA LYS A 11 12.35 9.89 2.49
C LYS A 11 12.94 9.32 1.20
N GLU A 12 13.67 8.22 1.32
CA GLU A 12 14.19 7.49 0.17
C GLU A 12 13.05 6.93 -0.69
N THR A 13 12.04 6.29 -0.07
CA THR A 13 10.85 5.81 -0.79
C THR A 13 10.15 6.93 -1.54
N VAL A 14 10.04 8.13 -0.97
CA VAL A 14 9.47 9.31 -1.67
C VAL A 14 10.29 9.66 -2.92
N ARG A 15 11.62 9.74 -2.80
CA ARG A 15 12.49 10.00 -3.96
C ARG A 15 12.35 8.93 -5.03
N ILE A 16 12.34 7.66 -4.64
CA ILE A 16 12.15 6.53 -5.57
C ILE A 16 10.82 6.68 -6.33
N MET A 17 9.75 7.08 -5.65
CA MET A 17 8.46 7.34 -6.29
C MET A 17 8.50 8.56 -7.23
N GLU A 18 9.25 9.61 -6.90
CA GLU A 18 9.44 10.81 -7.73
C GLU A 18 10.27 10.51 -9.00
N ASP A 19 11.37 9.78 -8.83
CA ASP A 19 12.28 9.38 -9.91
C ASP A 19 11.65 8.28 -10.79
N GLY A 20 10.69 7.52 -10.24
CA GLY A 20 9.99 6.43 -10.91
C GLY A 20 10.76 5.11 -10.91
N GLY A 21 11.78 4.98 -10.06
CA GLY A 21 12.63 3.80 -10.01
C GLY A 21 13.77 3.93 -9.01
N TYR A 22 14.52 2.86 -8.85
CA TYR A 22 15.68 2.80 -7.94
C TYR A 22 16.75 1.86 -8.46
N THR A 23 18.00 2.08 -8.04
CA THR A 23 19.14 1.24 -8.43
C THR A 23 19.46 0.26 -7.32
N LEU A 24 19.71 -1.00 -7.68
CA LEU A 24 20.21 -2.03 -6.77
C LEU A 24 21.71 -1.88 -6.53
N ASP A 25 22.23 -2.55 -5.50
CA ASP A 25 23.67 -2.54 -5.18
C ASP A 25 24.56 -3.07 -6.31
N ASP A 26 24.00 -3.91 -7.20
CA ASP A 26 24.68 -4.43 -8.39
C ASP A 26 24.60 -3.51 -9.63
N GLY A 27 24.04 -2.31 -9.47
CA GLY A 27 23.91 -1.30 -10.53
C GLY A 27 22.71 -1.49 -11.44
N ARG A 28 21.90 -2.54 -11.27
CA ARG A 28 20.66 -2.68 -12.06
C ARG A 28 19.64 -1.63 -11.67
N MET A 29 19.08 -0.96 -12.67
CA MET A 29 17.97 -0.02 -12.51
C MET A 29 16.64 -0.77 -12.53
N ILE A 30 15.83 -0.57 -11.50
CA ILE A 30 14.45 -1.05 -11.41
C ILE A 30 13.53 0.12 -11.73
N ASP A 31 12.90 0.09 -12.90
CA ASP A 31 11.86 1.06 -13.29
C ASP A 31 10.50 0.57 -12.79
N ILE A 32 9.81 1.44 -12.05
CA ILE A 32 8.46 1.19 -11.51
C ILE A 32 7.46 2.27 -11.94
N ARG A 33 7.83 3.14 -12.89
CA ARG A 33 7.04 4.31 -13.30
C ARG A 33 5.66 3.92 -13.81
N GLU A 34 5.60 2.98 -14.74
CA GLU A 34 4.34 2.49 -15.32
C GLU A 34 3.45 1.86 -14.24
N HIS A 35 4.03 1.10 -13.29
CA HIS A 35 3.26 0.53 -12.17
C HIS A 35 2.68 1.59 -11.25
N ILE A 36 3.40 2.69 -10.99
CA ILE A 36 2.90 3.83 -10.22
C ILE A 36 1.77 4.51 -11.00
N VAL A 37 1.97 4.80 -12.28
CA VAL A 37 0.97 5.44 -13.15
C VAL A 37 -0.32 4.63 -13.20
N ASP A 38 -0.22 3.32 -13.43
CA ASP A 38 -1.36 2.41 -13.45
C ASP A 38 -2.07 2.35 -12.10
N SER A 39 -1.32 2.32 -11.00
CA SER A 39 -1.90 2.31 -9.64
C SER A 39 -2.68 3.59 -9.36
N LEU A 40 -2.13 4.75 -9.74
CA LEU A 40 -2.80 6.05 -9.62
C LEU A 40 -4.08 6.11 -10.47
N ALA A 41 -3.99 5.70 -11.74
CA ALA A 41 -5.11 5.72 -12.67
C ALA A 41 -6.27 4.82 -12.23
N ARG A 42 -5.98 3.75 -11.50
CA ARG A 42 -6.97 2.78 -10.99
C ARG A 42 -7.36 3.01 -9.53
N THR A 43 -6.79 4.03 -8.88
CA THR A 43 -7.19 4.36 -7.51
C THR A 43 -8.58 4.97 -7.56
N ASP A 44 -9.47 4.44 -6.72
CA ASP A 44 -10.83 4.94 -6.59
C ASP A 44 -11.19 5.24 -5.14
N LEU A 45 -12.13 6.16 -4.94
CA LEU A 45 -12.66 6.52 -3.62
C LEU A 45 -14.12 6.09 -3.56
N VAL A 46 -14.41 5.15 -2.67
CA VAL A 46 -15.77 4.72 -2.37
C VAL A 46 -16.28 5.50 -1.15
N ARG A 47 -17.35 6.26 -1.32
CA ARG A 47 -18.03 7.00 -0.25
C ARG A 47 -19.04 6.13 0.49
N PRO A 48 -19.43 6.49 1.73
CA PRO A 48 -20.39 5.70 2.50
C PRO A 48 -21.75 5.51 1.81
N ASP A 49 -22.23 6.52 1.07
CA ASP A 49 -23.46 6.49 0.30
C ASP A 49 -23.35 5.65 -0.98
N GLU A 50 -22.16 5.58 -1.59
CA GLU A 50 -21.87 4.74 -2.77
C GLU A 50 -21.70 3.25 -2.39
N PHE A 51 -21.45 2.93 -1.12
CA PHE A 51 -21.15 1.56 -0.70
C PHE A 51 -22.32 0.60 -0.96
N GLY A 52 -23.56 1.06 -0.83
CA GLY A 52 -24.76 0.24 -1.07
C GLY A 52 -24.96 -0.13 -2.55
N ASP A 53 -24.39 0.65 -3.46
CA ASP A 53 -24.47 0.44 -4.91
C ASP A 53 -23.38 -0.50 -5.44
N LEU A 54 -22.42 -0.89 -4.58
CA LEU A 54 -21.40 -1.86 -4.94
C LEU A 54 -22.04 -3.22 -5.21
N ILE A 55 -21.89 -3.69 -6.44
CA ILE A 55 -22.34 -5.02 -6.84
C ILE A 55 -21.42 -6.06 -6.18
N ALA A 56 -21.96 -6.78 -5.20
CA ALA A 56 -21.30 -7.95 -4.67
C ALA A 56 -21.13 -8.99 -5.79
N PRO A 57 -19.91 -9.51 -6.05
CA PRO A 57 -19.72 -10.55 -7.04
C PRO A 57 -20.52 -11.80 -6.65
N GLU A 58 -20.87 -12.60 -7.64
CA GLU A 58 -21.55 -13.87 -7.39
C GLU A 58 -20.69 -14.72 -6.43
N CYS A 59 -21.33 -15.24 -5.38
CA CYS A 59 -20.65 -16.05 -4.39
C CYS A 59 -20.24 -17.39 -5.03
N ILE A 60 -18.96 -17.50 -5.37
CA ILE A 60 -18.39 -18.76 -5.84
C ILE A 60 -18.33 -19.71 -4.64
N LYS A 61 -19.08 -20.82 -4.73
CA LYS A 61 -19.08 -21.87 -3.69
C LYS A 61 -17.80 -22.69 -3.76
N GLN A 62 -16.73 -22.14 -3.21
CA GLN A 62 -15.45 -22.81 -3.02
C GLN A 62 -15.09 -22.83 -1.53
N ALA A 63 -14.33 -23.84 -1.10
CA ALA A 63 -13.84 -23.92 0.28
C ALA A 63 -12.74 -22.88 0.50
N THR A 64 -13.05 -21.80 1.24
CA THR A 64 -12.06 -20.79 1.63
C THR A 64 -11.09 -21.37 2.66
N LYS A 65 -9.79 -21.22 2.40
CA LYS A 65 -8.73 -21.59 3.34
C LYS A 65 -8.36 -20.40 4.20
N PHE A 66 -8.36 -20.59 5.52
CA PHE A 66 -7.97 -19.59 6.49
C PHE A 66 -6.67 -20.00 7.17
N ASP A 67 -5.68 -19.11 7.15
CA ASP A 67 -4.40 -19.27 7.84
C ASP A 67 -4.21 -18.11 8.82
N VAL A 68 -3.81 -18.41 10.06
CA VAL A 68 -3.38 -17.39 11.03
C VAL A 68 -1.87 -17.56 11.22
N ARG A 69 -1.11 -16.51 10.94
CA ARG A 69 0.36 -16.54 10.97
C ARG A 69 0.91 -15.28 11.62
N ASN A 70 2.08 -15.42 12.24
CA ASN A 70 2.85 -14.30 12.76
C ASN A 70 3.74 -13.71 11.65
N GLU A 71 3.10 -13.15 10.61
CA GLU A 71 3.75 -12.55 9.44
C GLU A 71 3.40 -11.05 9.34
N THR A 72 4.26 -10.25 8.71
CA THR A 72 3.86 -8.91 8.29
C THR A 72 2.93 -8.99 7.07
N THR A 73 2.15 -7.96 6.80
CA THR A 73 1.26 -7.91 5.63
C THR A 73 2.01 -8.15 4.32
N LEU A 74 3.20 -7.53 4.14
CA LEU A 74 3.97 -7.69 2.91
C LEU A 74 4.65 -9.05 2.81
N THR A 75 5.07 -9.65 3.93
CA THR A 75 5.58 -11.03 3.93
C THR A 75 4.49 -12.01 3.50
N ALA A 76 3.27 -11.84 4.01
CA ALA A 76 2.13 -12.66 3.60
C ALA A 76 1.79 -12.45 2.11
N ALA A 77 1.79 -11.19 1.64
CA ALA A 77 1.53 -10.85 0.24
C ALA A 77 2.58 -11.47 -0.70
N GLU A 78 3.87 -11.29 -0.39
CA GLU A 78 4.99 -11.88 -1.12
C GLU A 78 4.87 -13.41 -1.20
N ARG A 79 4.61 -14.08 -0.08
CA ARG A 79 4.40 -15.54 -0.05
C ARG A 79 3.23 -15.96 -0.95
N LEU A 80 2.12 -15.23 -0.94
CA LEU A 80 0.95 -15.57 -1.76
C LEU A 80 1.21 -15.32 -3.26
N VAL A 81 1.87 -14.21 -3.61
CA VAL A 81 2.14 -13.86 -5.01
C VAL A 81 3.30 -14.67 -5.58
N VAL A 82 4.44 -14.74 -4.89
CA VAL A 82 5.68 -15.34 -5.42
C VAL A 82 5.71 -16.85 -5.22
N GLU A 83 5.51 -17.32 -3.98
CA GLU A 83 5.64 -18.76 -3.69
C GLU A 83 4.39 -19.55 -4.10
N ARG A 84 3.20 -18.99 -3.87
CA ARG A 84 1.93 -19.65 -4.20
C ARG A 84 1.42 -19.30 -5.60
N LYS A 85 2.02 -18.32 -6.28
CA LYS A 85 1.64 -17.89 -7.64
C LYS A 85 0.17 -17.54 -7.75
N LEU A 86 -0.35 -16.83 -6.73
CA LEU A 86 -1.72 -16.35 -6.72
C LEU A 86 -1.79 -14.93 -7.27
N ASP A 87 -2.73 -14.72 -8.19
CA ASP A 87 -3.09 -13.40 -8.69
C ASP A 87 -4.18 -12.76 -7.82
N GLY A 88 -4.36 -11.44 -7.94
CA GLY A 88 -5.45 -10.72 -7.26
C GLY A 88 -5.33 -10.69 -5.74
N VAL A 89 -4.12 -10.78 -5.20
CA VAL A 89 -3.88 -10.66 -3.75
C VAL A 89 -4.20 -9.24 -3.30
N LEU A 90 -5.12 -9.12 -2.35
CA LEU A 90 -5.50 -7.86 -1.72
C LEU A 90 -4.98 -7.79 -0.29
N CYS A 91 -4.52 -6.60 0.10
CA CYS A 91 -4.05 -6.31 1.46
C CYS A 91 -4.91 -5.21 2.08
N LEU A 92 -5.39 -5.43 3.30
CA LEU A 92 -6.06 -4.39 4.07
C LEU A 92 -5.01 -3.48 4.73
N ASN A 93 -5.02 -2.19 4.40
CA ASN A 93 -4.26 -1.17 5.13
C ASN A 93 -4.99 -0.79 6.42
N PHE A 94 -4.29 -0.75 7.55
CA PHE A 94 -4.81 -0.23 8.81
C PHE A 94 -4.64 1.30 8.84
N ALA A 95 -5.42 1.94 7.98
CA ALA A 95 -5.20 3.31 7.56
C ALA A 95 -5.45 4.35 8.66
N SER A 96 -4.64 5.39 8.67
CA SER A 96 -4.94 6.63 9.36
C SER A 96 -6.10 7.33 8.66
N ALA A 97 -7.13 7.70 9.40
CA ALA A 97 -8.22 8.51 8.87
C ALA A 97 -7.77 9.92 8.45
N LYS A 98 -6.62 10.40 8.96
CA LYS A 98 -6.22 11.82 8.85
C LYS A 98 -4.96 12.06 8.04
N ASN A 99 -4.09 11.09 7.84
CA ASN A 99 -2.79 11.32 7.19
C ASN A 99 -2.46 10.17 6.22
N PRO A 100 -2.23 10.44 4.93
CA PRO A 100 -1.77 9.41 3.99
C PRO A 100 -0.48 8.76 4.47
N GLY A 101 -0.49 7.43 4.63
CA GLY A 101 0.66 6.70 5.16
C GLY A 101 0.96 6.99 6.63
N GLY A 102 0.03 7.56 7.38
CA GLY A 102 0.18 7.81 8.82
C GLY A 102 1.38 8.67 9.15
N GLY A 103 2.21 8.22 10.10
CA GLY A 103 3.42 8.92 10.54
C GLY A 103 4.70 8.50 9.82
N PHE A 104 4.63 7.93 8.61
CA PHE A 104 5.79 7.21 8.03
C PHE A 104 7.03 8.11 7.83
N LEU A 105 6.85 9.37 7.40
CA LEU A 105 7.93 10.36 7.25
C LEU A 105 8.64 10.68 8.57
N GLY A 106 7.90 10.64 9.69
CA GLY A 106 8.43 10.83 11.04
C GLY A 106 9.12 9.59 11.61
N GLY A 107 9.10 8.47 10.90
CA GLY A 107 9.64 7.20 11.35
C GLY A 107 8.76 6.47 12.38
N SER A 108 7.44 6.76 12.39
CA SER A 108 6.46 5.97 13.15
C SER A 108 6.45 4.51 12.69
N GLN A 109 5.97 3.64 13.57
CA GLN A 109 5.96 2.20 13.33
C GLN A 109 4.60 1.60 13.68
N ALA A 110 3.76 1.46 12.69
CA ALA A 110 2.65 0.52 12.64
C ALA A 110 2.60 -0.14 11.25
N GLN A 111 1.51 -0.83 10.96
CA GLN A 111 1.32 -1.56 9.71
C GLN A 111 1.25 -0.61 8.51
N GLU A 112 0.47 0.47 8.60
CA GLU A 112 0.34 1.46 7.53
C GLU A 112 1.71 2.07 7.18
N GLU A 113 2.49 2.51 8.15
CA GLU A 113 3.80 3.08 7.85
C GLU A 113 4.77 2.06 7.26
N SER A 114 4.59 0.77 7.55
CA SER A 114 5.36 -0.30 6.93
C SER A 114 5.01 -0.44 5.45
N LEU A 115 3.72 -0.39 5.09
CA LEU A 115 3.26 -0.39 3.70
C LEU A 115 3.75 0.86 2.97
N ALA A 116 3.59 2.04 3.57
CA ALA A 116 3.99 3.33 3.03
C ALA A 116 5.50 3.42 2.73
N ARG A 117 6.35 2.85 3.58
CA ARG A 117 7.81 2.81 3.33
C ARG A 117 8.24 1.81 2.27
N SER A 118 7.41 0.83 1.94
CA SER A 118 7.83 -0.32 1.13
C SER A 118 7.08 -0.40 -0.22
N SER A 119 6.31 0.64 -0.57
CA SER A 119 5.47 0.66 -1.77
C SER A 119 5.13 2.09 -2.20
N ALA A 120 4.40 2.21 -3.30
CA ALA A 120 3.86 3.48 -3.78
C ALA A 120 2.50 3.86 -3.14
N LEU A 121 2.07 3.18 -2.06
CA LEU A 121 0.76 3.36 -1.43
C LEU A 121 0.47 4.84 -1.08
N VAL A 122 1.48 5.60 -0.64
CA VAL A 122 1.26 7.00 -0.26
C VAL A 122 0.80 7.84 -1.43
N LYS A 123 1.36 7.63 -2.63
CA LYS A 123 0.92 8.36 -3.85
C LYS A 123 -0.53 8.06 -4.21
N THR A 124 -0.98 6.81 -4.07
CA THR A 124 -2.38 6.45 -4.35
C THR A 124 -3.31 7.07 -3.32
N LEU A 125 -2.96 7.02 -2.04
CA LEU A 125 -3.73 7.66 -0.97
C LEU A 125 -3.82 9.18 -1.14
N GLU A 126 -2.72 9.85 -1.48
CA GLU A 126 -2.67 11.30 -1.72
C GLU A 126 -3.54 11.72 -2.92
N SER A 127 -3.69 10.85 -3.93
CA SER A 127 -4.56 11.13 -5.08
C SER A 127 -6.04 11.21 -4.73
N LYS A 128 -6.45 10.70 -3.56
CA LYS A 128 -7.82 10.72 -3.03
C LYS A 128 -7.91 11.52 -1.74
N TRP A 129 -7.35 12.73 -1.78
CA TRP A 129 -7.25 13.63 -0.63
C TRP A 129 -8.59 13.91 0.07
N GLU A 130 -9.69 13.91 -0.69
CA GLU A 130 -11.07 14.05 -0.22
C GLU A 130 -11.40 13.13 0.96
N TYR A 131 -10.85 11.89 0.98
CA TYR A 131 -11.00 10.98 2.12
C TYR A 131 -10.47 11.58 3.42
N TYR A 132 -9.35 12.30 3.38
CA TYR A 132 -8.72 12.83 4.58
C TYR A 132 -9.34 14.15 5.04
N GLU A 133 -9.86 14.95 4.11
CA GLU A 133 -10.50 16.23 4.42
C GLU A 133 -11.71 16.03 5.35
N VAL A 134 -12.58 15.06 5.04
CA VAL A 134 -13.79 14.80 5.83
C VAL A 134 -13.51 14.32 7.26
N HIS A 135 -12.32 13.79 7.53
CA HIS A 135 -11.93 13.27 8.86
C HIS A 135 -11.04 14.26 9.65
N ARG A 136 -10.66 15.38 9.04
CA ARG A 136 -9.84 16.43 9.67
C ARG A 136 -10.65 17.55 10.30
N SER A 137 -11.93 17.68 9.95
CA SER A 137 -12.90 18.58 10.59
C SER A 137 -13.15 18.21 12.05
#